data_AF-A0A5S4WHK6-F1
#
_entry.id   AF-A0A5S4WHK6-F1
#
_cell.length_a   1.000
_cell.length_b   1.000
_cell.length_c   1.000
_cell.angle_alpha   90.00
_cell.angle_beta   90.00
_cell.angle_gamma   90.00
#
_symmetry.space_group_name_H-M   'P 1'
#
loop_
_entity.id
_entity.type
_entity.pdbx_description
1 polymer ?
#
loop_
_entity_poly.entity_id
_entity_poly.type
_entity_poly.pdbx_seq_one_letter_code
_entity_poly.pdbx_strand_id
1 'polypeptide(L)'
;MTETEKKLLIALVAMVHQHQYEYEDDVDTLAESAGQLAIQALADFGLMEIVDTRFGRWTEAGRKFSEEIGYVKHKTAYPGSIRLTGRSEPEK
;
A
#
# COMPACT_ATOMS: atom_id res chain seq x y z
N MET A 1 3.14 -4.25 21.91
CA MET A 1 4.05 -4.72 20.87
C MET A 1 5.45 -4.86 21.44
N THR A 2 6.04 -6.04 21.37
CA THR A 2 7.42 -6.34 21.77
C THR A 2 8.41 -5.96 20.65
N GLU A 3 9.72 -5.89 20.97
CA GLU A 3 10.76 -5.61 19.96
C GLU A 3 10.85 -6.68 18.87
N THR A 4 10.58 -7.94 19.22
CA THR A 4 10.53 -9.05 18.26
C THR A 4 9.34 -8.91 17.32
N GLU A 5 8.15 -8.61 17.86
CA GLU A 5 6.95 -8.33 17.05
C GLU A 5 7.17 -7.14 16.12
N LYS A 6 7.78 -6.05 16.63
CA LYS A 6 8.09 -4.87 15.82
C LYS A 6 8.98 -5.19 14.62
N LYS A 7 10.03 -6.00 14.82
CA LYS A 7 10.93 -6.44 13.74
C LYS A 7 10.21 -7.29 12.69
N LEU A 8 9.31 -8.17 13.11
CA LEU A 8 8.51 -8.98 12.20
C LEU A 8 7.55 -8.12 11.37
N LEU A 9 6.87 -7.16 12.01
CA LEU A 9 5.98 -6.23 11.32
C LEU A 9 6.73 -5.36 10.30
N ILE A 10 7.96 -4.91 10.61
CA ILE A 10 8.82 -4.22 9.64
C ILE A 10 9.04 -5.07 8.39
N ALA A 11 9.33 -6.37 8.55
CA ALA A 11 9.54 -7.27 7.43
C ALA A 11 8.27 -7.47 6.59
N LEU A 12 7.10 -7.55 7.23
CA LEU A 12 5.82 -7.67 6.53
C LEU A 12 5.46 -6.40 5.76
N VAL A 13 5.66 -5.22 6.36
CA VAL A 13 5.48 -3.93 5.67
C VAL A 13 6.41 -3.84 4.45
N ALA A 14 7.68 -4.22 4.59
CA ALA A 14 8.63 -4.25 3.48
C ALA A 14 8.14 -5.15 2.33
N MET A 15 7.65 -6.34 2.65
CA MET A 15 7.12 -7.30 1.66
C MET A 15 5.91 -6.72 0.92
N VAL A 16 4.96 -6.12 1.65
CA VAL A 16 3.77 -5.49 1.05
C VAL A 16 4.18 -4.38 0.06
N HIS A 17 5.08 -3.49 0.47
CA HIS A 17 5.57 -2.42 -0.42
C HIS A 17 6.29 -2.97 -1.65
N GLN A 18 7.10 -4.02 -1.50
CA GLN A 18 7.89 -4.56 -2.60
C GLN A 18 7.07 -5.34 -3.63
N HIS A 19 6.05 -6.07 -3.18
CA HIS A 19 5.41 -7.09 -4.00
C HIS A 19 3.95 -6.79 -4.35
N GLN A 20 3.28 -5.89 -3.63
CA GLN A 20 1.85 -5.65 -3.82
C GLN A 20 1.56 -4.36 -4.57
N TYR A 21 0.43 -4.36 -5.29
CA TYR A 21 -0.07 -3.18 -5.97
C TYR A 21 -0.86 -2.33 -4.99
N GLU A 22 -0.49 -1.07 -4.87
CA GLU A 22 -1.20 -0.11 -4.03
C GLU A 22 -1.99 0.87 -4.92
N TYR A 23 -3.24 1.10 -4.58
CA TYR A 23 -4.08 2.16 -5.15
C TYR A 23 -4.64 3.01 -4.01
N GLU A 24 -4.10 4.22 -3.87
CA GLU A 24 -4.38 5.10 -2.73
C GLU A 24 -4.05 4.42 -1.40
N ASP A 25 -5.06 4.07 -0.60
CA ASP A 25 -4.92 3.36 0.67
C ASP A 25 -5.16 1.85 0.54
N ASP A 26 -5.61 1.37 -0.62
CA ASP A 26 -5.93 -0.04 -0.87
C ASP A 26 -4.71 -0.81 -1.40
N VAL A 27 -4.53 -2.01 -0.87
CA VAL A 27 -3.46 -2.96 -1.23
C VAL A 27 -4.11 -4.19 -1.86
N ASP A 28 -3.77 -4.43 -3.12
CA ASP A 28 -4.19 -5.62 -3.87
C ASP A 28 -3.11 -6.71 -3.76
N THR A 29 -3.51 -7.86 -3.20
CA THR A 29 -2.63 -9.04 -3.05
C THR A 29 -2.42 -9.84 -4.34
N LEU A 30 -3.16 -9.52 -5.41
CA LEU A 30 -3.28 -10.34 -6.62
C LEU A 30 -3.70 -11.80 -6.35
N ALA A 31 -4.34 -12.05 -5.21
CA ALA A 31 -4.61 -13.40 -4.69
C ALA A 31 -3.36 -14.26 -4.43
N GLU A 32 -2.20 -13.64 -4.20
CA GLU A 32 -1.01 -14.31 -3.71
C GLU A 32 -1.13 -14.63 -2.22
N SER A 33 -0.94 -15.90 -1.87
CA SER A 33 -1.07 -16.38 -0.48
C SER A 33 -0.19 -15.63 0.52
N ALA A 34 1.03 -15.25 0.13
CA ALA A 34 1.94 -14.48 0.99
C ALA A 34 1.45 -13.04 1.24
N GLY A 35 0.86 -12.40 0.23
CA GLY A 35 0.24 -11.08 0.35
C GLY A 35 -0.96 -11.12 1.30
N GLN A 36 -1.85 -12.09 1.13
CA GLN A 36 -3.03 -12.28 1.97
C GLN A 36 -2.66 -12.51 3.44
N LEU A 37 -1.67 -13.39 3.70
CA LEU A 37 -1.20 -13.66 5.06
C LEU A 37 -0.55 -12.44 5.72
N ALA A 38 0.16 -11.61 4.95
CA ALA A 38 0.75 -10.39 5.48
C ALA A 38 -0.30 -9.33 5.81
N ILE A 39 -1.32 -9.14 4.96
CA ILE A 39 -2.44 -8.24 5.25
C ILE A 39 -3.18 -8.70 6.50
N GLN A 40 -3.47 -10.01 6.62
CA GLN A 40 -4.10 -10.56 7.81
C GLN A 40 -3.27 -10.28 9.07
N ALA A 41 -1.96 -10.56 9.04
CA ALA A 41 -1.09 -10.33 10.18
C ALA A 41 -0.99 -8.84 10.54
N LEU A 42 -0.97 -7.93 9.56
CA LEU A 42 -0.95 -6.49 9.81
C LEU A 42 -2.30 -5.99 10.38
N ALA A 43 -3.41 -6.60 9.96
CA ALA A 43 -4.74 -6.31 10.46
C ALA A 43 -4.93 -6.75 11.92
N ASP A 44 -4.36 -7.89 12.30
CA ASP A 44 -4.38 -8.38 13.70
C ASP A 44 -3.70 -7.40 14.67
N PHE A 45 -2.80 -6.54 14.17
CA PHE A 45 -2.13 -5.47 14.93
C PHE A 45 -2.75 -4.08 14.71
N GLY A 46 -3.87 -3.97 13.98
CA GLY A 46 -4.57 -2.72 13.71
C GLY A 46 -3.86 -1.78 12.73
N LEU A 47 -2.87 -2.28 12.00
CA LEU A 47 -2.13 -1.50 10.99
C LEU A 47 -2.83 -1.50 9.64
N MET A 48 -3.68 -2.49 9.38
CA MET A 48 -4.53 -2.56 8.20
C MET A 48 -5.95 -2.99 8.57
N GLU A 49 -6.87 -2.73 7.66
CA GLU A 49 -8.22 -3.30 7.66
C GLU A 49 -8.34 -4.29 6.50
N ILE A 50 -9.04 -5.40 6.71
CA ILE A 50 -9.34 -6.35 5.64
C ILE A 50 -10.61 -5.87 4.94
N VAL A 51 -10.48 -5.49 3.67
CA VAL A 51 -11.61 -5.07 2.84
C VAL A 51 -12.31 -6.30 2.27
N ASP A 52 -11.53 -7.25 1.75
CA ASP A 52 -12.00 -8.59 1.37
C ASP A 52 -10.84 -9.61 1.35
N THR A 53 -11.05 -10.79 0.76
CA THR A 53 -10.03 -11.84 0.66
C THR A 53 -8.78 -11.46 -0.13
N ARG A 54 -8.84 -10.42 -0.97
CA ARG A 54 -7.78 -9.98 -1.88
C ARG A 54 -7.25 -8.59 -1.51
N PHE A 55 -8.05 -7.76 -0.87
CA PHE A 55 -7.74 -6.36 -0.59
C PHE A 55 -7.64 -6.07 0.90
N GLY A 56 -6.59 -5.33 1.27
CA GLY A 56 -6.46 -4.68 2.57
C GLY A 56 -6.35 -3.17 2.42
N ARG A 57 -6.66 -2.42 3.47
CA ARG A 57 -6.56 -0.95 3.51
C ARG A 57 -5.66 -0.50 4.64
N TRP A 58 -4.75 0.44 4.39
CA TRP A 58 -3.92 1.01 5.46
C TRP A 58 -4.76 1.82 6.45
N THR A 59 -4.58 1.55 7.76
CA THR A 59 -5.10 2.44 8.80
C THR A 59 -4.18 3.66 8.97
N GLU A 60 -4.63 4.67 9.71
CA GLU A 60 -3.76 5.79 10.08
C GLU A 60 -2.53 5.32 10.88
N ALA A 61 -2.72 4.37 11.79
CA ALA A 61 -1.64 3.76 12.55
C ALA A 61 -0.66 3.00 11.63
N GLY A 62 -1.18 2.27 10.63
CA GLY A 62 -0.36 1.58 9.63
C GLY A 62 0.49 2.53 8.80
N ARG A 63 -0.10 3.59 8.26
CA ARG A 63 0.64 4.62 7.50
C ARG A 63 1.75 5.24 8.33
N LYS A 64 1.43 5.69 9.55
CA LYS A 64 2.42 6.29 10.46
C LYS A 64 3.54 5.32 10.80
N PHE A 65 3.20 4.06 11.08
CA PHE A 65 4.21 3.03 11.35
C PHE A 65 5.12 2.79 10.15
N SER A 66 4.56 2.73 8.94
CA SER A 66 5.30 2.57 7.68
C SER A 66 6.27 3.73 7.42
N GLU A 67 5.83 4.96 7.68
CA GLU A 67 6.66 6.17 7.59
C GLU A 67 7.82 6.16 8.61
N GLU A 68 7.54 5.83 9.87
CA GLU A 68 8.54 5.76 10.95
C GLU A 68 9.69 4.79 10.63
N ILE A 69 9.39 3.71 9.90
CA ILE A 69 10.38 2.68 9.54
C ILE A 69 11.01 2.92 8.16
N GLY A 70 10.69 4.03 7.48
CA GLY A 70 11.29 4.44 6.21
C GLY A 70 10.77 3.70 4.98
N TYR A 71 9.67 2.94 5.10
CA TYR A 71 8.99 2.32 3.98
C TYR A 71 7.86 3.24 3.52
N VAL A 72 8.22 4.24 2.73
CA VAL A 72 7.26 5.12 2.05
C VAL A 72 7.35 4.82 0.57
N LYS A 73 6.29 4.24 -0.02
CA LYS A 73 6.13 4.33 -1.47
C LYS A 73 5.90 5.80 -1.82
N HIS A 74 6.95 6.48 -2.29
CA HIS A 74 6.74 7.71 -3.03
C HIS A 74 5.78 7.40 -4.16
N LYS A 75 4.67 8.16 -4.27
CA LYS A 75 3.79 8.12 -5.44
C LYS A 75 4.66 8.33 -6.68
N THR A 76 5.07 7.25 -7.33
CA THR A 76 5.57 7.34 -8.69
C THR A 76 4.37 7.77 -9.49
N ALA A 77 4.36 9.04 -9.93
CA ALA A 77 3.50 9.43 -11.02
C ALA A 77 3.76 8.40 -12.13
N TYR A 78 2.72 7.65 -12.51
CA TYR A 78 2.85 6.62 -13.53
C TYR A 78 3.63 7.18 -14.73
N PRO A 79 4.68 6.51 -15.22
CA PRO A 79 5.33 6.86 -16.48
C PRO A 79 4.36 6.53 -17.62
N GLY A 80 3.35 7.38 -17.77
CA GLY A 80 2.16 7.10 -18.58
C GLY A 80 0.98 8.05 -18.34
N SER A 81 1.03 8.96 -17.35
CA SER A 81 0.05 10.04 -17.27
C SER A 81 0.25 11.01 -18.44
N ILE A 82 -0.38 10.71 -19.57
CA ILE A 82 -0.53 11.65 -20.68
C ILE A 82 -1.25 12.88 -20.11
N ARG A 83 -0.56 14.02 -20.03
CA ARG A 83 -1.23 15.31 -19.90
C ARG A 83 -1.98 15.55 -21.20
N LEU A 84 -3.29 15.30 -21.21
CA LEU A 84 -4.17 15.83 -22.24
C LEU A 84 -4.17 17.36 -22.11
N THR A 85 -3.21 18.03 -22.75
CA THR A 85 -3.26 19.47 -22.98
C THR A 85 -4.26 19.72 -24.11
N GLY A 86 -5.54 19.53 -23.83
CA GLY A 86 -6.60 19.98 -24.72
C GLY A 86 -6.57 21.50 -24.78
N ARG A 87 -6.12 22.07 -25.90
CA ARG A 87 -6.63 23.38 -26.33
C ARG A 87 -7.80 23.08 -27.26
N SER A 88 -9.01 23.29 -26.77
CA SER A 88 -10.18 23.44 -27.63
C SER A 88 -9.98 24.69 -28.49
N GLU A 89 -10.11 24.53 -29.80
CA GLU A 89 -9.96 25.57 -30.84
C GLU A 89 -11.01 26.70 -30.72
N PRO A 90 -10.94 27.74 -31.57
CA PRO A 90 -11.64 27.59 -32.86
C PRO A 90 -10.89 28.17 -34.07
N GLU A 91 -11.06 27.49 -35.22
CA GLU A 91 -10.93 28.07 -36.55
C GLU A 91 -11.88 29.26 -36.73
N LYS A 92 -11.35 30.39 -37.22
CA LYS A 92 -12.03 31.30 -38.14
C LYS A 92 -11.01 32.00 -39.04
#